data_AF-A0A1B6CRM8-F1
#
_entry.id   AF-A0A1B6CRM8-F1
#
_cell.length_a   1.000
_cell.length_b   1.000
_cell.length_c   1.000
_cell.angle_alpha   90.00
_cell.angle_beta   90.00
_cell.angle_gamma   90.00
#
_symmetry.space_group_name_H-M   'P 1'
#
loop_
_entity.id
_entity.type
_entity.pdbx_description
1 polymer ?
#
loop_
_entity_poly.entity_id
_entity_poly.type
_entity_poly.pdbx_seq_one_letter_code
_entity_poly.pdbx_strand_id
1 'polypeptide(L)'
;MEREKGQFKTIFLPPNVTSLLQPMDQSVIETMKRHYRRQLLRKLLVEGEDEECVLSNHKKINLKYCAYMVAEAWSLVKTVTLTHACNKLKGISTKEEKEMEKTEKEDQGKEK
;
A
#
# COMPACT_ATOMS: atom_id res chain seq x y z
N MET A 1 7.10 18.72 -22.87
CA MET A 1 7.20 17.88 -24.09
C MET A 1 6.21 16.74 -23.93
N GLU A 2 5.00 16.86 -24.42
CA GLU A 2 4.07 15.73 -24.50
C GLU A 2 4.40 14.95 -25.78
N ARG A 3 4.43 13.62 -25.71
CA ARG A 3 4.60 12.77 -26.90
C ARG A 3 3.33 11.97 -27.09
N GLU A 4 2.70 12.11 -28.24
CA GLU A 4 1.60 11.26 -28.69
C GLU A 4 2.16 10.23 -29.66
N LYS A 5 2.01 8.95 -29.31
CA LYS A 5 2.26 7.82 -30.23
C LYS A 5 0.99 6.97 -30.26
N GLY A 6 0.13 7.23 -31.24
CA GLY A 6 -1.14 6.53 -31.37
C GLY A 6 -2.13 6.94 -30.27
N GLN A 7 -2.77 5.96 -29.61
CA GLN A 7 -3.87 6.18 -28.66
C GLN A 7 -3.42 6.61 -27.25
N PHE A 8 -2.12 6.75 -27.00
CA PHE A 8 -1.59 7.07 -25.68
C PHE A 8 -0.92 8.44 -25.66
N LYS A 9 -1.27 9.22 -24.64
CA LYS A 9 -0.62 10.49 -24.30
C LYS A 9 0.30 10.30 -23.11
N THR A 10 1.57 10.64 -23.26
CA THR A 10 2.54 10.63 -22.15
C THR A 10 2.81 12.04 -21.65
N ILE A 11 2.71 12.23 -20.34
CA ILE A 11 2.97 13.50 -19.65
C ILE A 11 4.23 13.34 -18.81
N PHE A 12 5.19 14.25 -18.99
CA PHE A 12 6.39 14.30 -18.16
C PHE A 12 6.12 15.17 -16.93
N LEU A 13 6.44 14.64 -15.76
CA LEU A 13 6.34 15.39 -14.52
C LEU A 13 7.61 16.25 -14.33
N PRO A 14 7.49 17.43 -13.71
CA PRO A 14 8.65 18.19 -13.26
C PRO A 14 9.53 17.36 -12.31
N PRO A 15 10.83 17.69 -12.17
CA PRO A 15 11.68 17.07 -11.16
C PRO A 15 11.16 17.35 -9.74
N ASN A 16 11.37 16.42 -8.81
CA ASN A 16 11.07 16.54 -7.37
C ASN A 16 9.59 16.70 -6.97
N VAL A 17 8.64 16.44 -7.87
CA VAL A 17 7.20 16.47 -7.56
C VAL A 17 6.55 15.09 -7.64
N THR A 18 7.35 14.02 -7.64
CA THR A 18 6.90 12.63 -7.79
C THR A 18 5.83 12.27 -6.76
N SER A 19 6.06 12.55 -5.48
CA SER A 19 5.08 12.28 -4.41
C SER A 19 3.79 13.09 -4.54
N LEU A 20 3.85 14.28 -5.15
CA LEU A 20 2.69 15.14 -5.36
C LEU A 20 1.88 14.69 -6.60
N LEU A 21 2.58 14.31 -7.66
CA LEU A 21 2.04 14.11 -9.00
C LEU A 21 2.04 12.65 -9.47
N GLN A 22 2.38 11.68 -8.62
CA GLN A 22 2.25 10.26 -8.96
C GLN A 22 1.22 9.58 -8.05
N PRO A 23 0.14 9.00 -8.60
CA PRO A 23 -0.88 8.32 -7.81
C PRO A 23 -0.31 7.17 -6.96
N MET A 24 0.73 6.50 -7.46
CA MET A 24 1.39 5.41 -6.73
C MET A 24 2.00 5.88 -5.39
N ASP A 25 2.53 7.11 -5.36
CA ASP A 25 3.14 7.72 -4.18
C ASP A 25 2.11 8.42 -3.27
N GLN A 26 0.85 8.57 -3.71
CA GLN A 26 -0.20 9.30 -2.98
C GLN A 26 -0.97 8.46 -1.94
N SER A 27 -0.76 7.14 -1.90
CA SER A 27 -1.19 6.20 -0.83
C SER A 27 -1.09 4.73 -1.25
N VAL A 28 -1.04 4.45 -2.56
CA VAL A 28 -1.16 3.09 -3.10
C VAL A 28 0.02 2.20 -2.66
N ILE A 29 1.26 2.68 -2.86
CA ILE A 29 2.47 1.95 -2.44
C ILE A 29 2.48 1.77 -0.92
N GLU A 30 2.10 2.80 -0.18
CA GLU A 30 2.04 2.74 1.29
C GLU A 30 1.06 1.68 1.78
N THR A 31 -0.16 1.67 1.22
CA THR A 31 -1.21 0.71 1.57
C THR A 31 -0.76 -0.72 1.29
N MET A 32 -0.20 -0.97 0.11
CA MET A 32 0.36 -2.28 -0.25
C MET A 32 1.48 -2.70 0.71
N LYS A 33 2.43 -1.80 1.02
CA LYS A 33 3.53 -2.07 1.99
C LYS A 33 2.98 -2.40 3.38
N ARG A 34 1.93 -1.72 3.83
CA ARG A 34 1.26 -1.99 5.11
C ARG A 34 0.64 -3.38 5.14
N HIS A 35 -0.04 -3.81 4.07
CA HIS A 35 -0.58 -5.16 3.97
C HIS A 35 0.53 -6.23 3.98
N TYR A 36 1.58 -6.02 3.19
CA TYR A 36 2.74 -6.91 3.15
C TYR A 36 3.38 -7.07 4.54
N ARG A 37 3.68 -5.96 5.23
CA ARG A 37 4.28 -6.00 6.58
C ARG A 37 3.40 -6.71 7.59
N ARG A 38 2.08 -6.49 7.54
CA ARG A 38 1.12 -7.16 8.42
C ARG A 38 1.15 -8.68 8.22
N GLN A 39 1.18 -9.15 6.97
CA GLN A 39 1.28 -10.59 6.68
C GLN A 39 2.63 -11.16 7.13
N LEU A 40 3.72 -10.45 6.86
CA LEU A 40 5.06 -10.83 7.29
C LEU A 40 5.13 -11.01 8.82
N LEU A 41 4.63 -10.05 9.58
CA LEU A 41 4.59 -10.12 11.04
C LEU A 41 3.75 -11.28 11.53
N ARG A 42 2.56 -11.49 10.95
CA ARG A 42 1.75 -12.67 11.25
C ARG A 42 2.55 -13.95 11.02
N LYS A 43 3.26 -14.09 9.91
CA LYS A 43 4.03 -15.30 9.61
C LYS A 43 5.22 -15.53 10.53
N LEU A 44 5.84 -14.47 11.02
CA LEU A 44 6.91 -14.57 12.00
C LEU A 44 6.39 -14.98 13.37
N LEU A 45 5.22 -14.48 13.77
CA LEU A 45 4.69 -14.58 15.14
C LEU A 45 3.61 -15.68 15.34
N VAL A 46 3.15 -16.35 14.28
CA VAL A 46 2.01 -17.30 14.35
C VAL A 46 2.34 -18.63 15.04
N GLU A 47 3.60 -19.10 15.02
CA GLU A 47 3.94 -20.44 15.55
C GLU A 47 4.51 -20.40 16.98
N GLY A 48 4.55 -19.24 17.65
CA GLY A 48 5.11 -19.08 19.00
C GLY A 48 5.71 -17.69 19.25
N GLU A 49 5.74 -17.28 20.52
CA GLU A 49 6.28 -15.97 20.94
C GLU A 49 7.77 -16.02 21.33
N ASP A 50 8.38 -17.22 21.34
CA ASP A 50 9.79 -17.37 21.67
C ASP A 50 10.72 -17.06 20.49
N GLU A 51 11.95 -16.69 20.82
CA GLU A 51 12.96 -16.26 19.84
C GLU A 51 13.27 -17.37 18.82
N GLU A 52 13.29 -18.63 19.28
CA GLU A 52 13.60 -19.79 18.44
C GLU A 52 12.53 -20.02 17.36
N CYS A 53 11.24 -19.88 17.71
CA CYS A 53 10.15 -19.96 16.75
C CYS A 53 10.27 -18.86 15.68
N VAL A 54 10.48 -17.60 16.09
CA VAL A 54 10.61 -16.47 15.16
C VAL A 54 11.78 -16.68 14.21
N LEU A 55 12.93 -17.14 14.70
CA LEU A 55 14.10 -17.46 13.87
C LEU A 55 13.82 -18.61 12.90
N SER A 56 13.10 -19.65 13.33
CA SER A 56 12.70 -20.76 12.47
C SER A 56 11.77 -20.31 11.34
N ASN A 57 10.80 -19.44 11.65
CA ASN A 57 9.86 -18.88 10.68
C ASN A 57 10.54 -17.91 9.72
N HIS A 58 11.46 -17.09 10.22
CA HIS A 58 12.27 -16.21 9.38
C HIS A 58 13.05 -17.00 8.33
N LYS A 59 13.64 -18.14 8.69
CA LYS A 59 14.37 -19.01 7.75
C LYS A 59 13.48 -19.62 6.66
N LYS A 60 12.17 -19.77 6.89
CA LYS A 60 11.21 -20.27 5.89
C LYS A 60 10.87 -19.22 4.82
N ILE A 61 11.10 -17.93 5.10
CA ILE A 61 10.79 -16.85 4.17
C ILE A 61 11.86 -16.79 3.08
N ASN A 62 11.46 -17.10 1.85
CA ASN A 62 12.30 -17.03 0.66
C ASN A 62 11.68 -16.13 -0.42
N LEU A 63 12.41 -15.90 -1.52
CA LEU A 63 11.95 -15.00 -2.59
C LEU A 63 10.60 -15.40 -3.19
N LYS A 64 10.35 -16.70 -3.38
CA LYS A 64 9.07 -17.21 -3.87
C LYS A 64 7.94 -16.84 -2.92
N TYR A 65 8.18 -16.97 -1.61
CA TYR A 65 7.24 -16.58 -0.58
C TYR A 65 6.96 -15.06 -0.59
N CYS A 66 8.00 -14.25 -0.69
CA CYS A 66 7.88 -12.80 -0.82
C CYS A 66 7.05 -12.39 -2.05
N ALA A 67 7.24 -13.06 -3.19
CA ALA A 67 6.47 -12.79 -4.41
C ALA A 67 4.96 -13.05 -4.20
N TYR A 68 4.59 -14.15 -3.54
CA TYR A 68 3.19 -14.42 -3.20
C TYR A 68 2.64 -13.39 -2.21
N MET A 69 3.40 -13.02 -1.18
CA MET A 69 2.97 -12.00 -0.22
C MET A 69 2.77 -10.63 -0.88
N VAL A 70 3.60 -10.26 -1.86
CA VAL A 70 3.39 -9.03 -2.64
C VAL A 70 2.11 -9.11 -3.47
N ALA A 71 1.85 -10.24 -4.13
CA ALA A 71 0.63 -10.44 -4.90
C ALA A 71 -0.62 -10.38 -4.02
N GLU A 72 -0.58 -11.00 -2.84
CA GLU A 72 -1.67 -10.96 -1.86
C GLU A 72 -1.83 -9.56 -1.26
N ALA A 73 -0.73 -8.87 -0.91
CA ALA A 73 -0.78 -7.51 -0.42
C ALA A 73 -1.38 -6.55 -1.46
N TRP A 74 -1.10 -6.75 -2.75
CA TRP A 74 -1.69 -5.99 -3.84
C TRP A 74 -3.19 -6.27 -4.00
N SER A 75 -3.64 -7.53 -3.89
CA SER A 75 -5.07 -7.86 -4.00
C SER A 75 -5.92 -7.28 -2.86
N LEU A 76 -5.29 -6.95 -1.72
CA LEU A 76 -5.93 -6.27 -0.59
C LEU A 76 -6.05 -4.75 -0.78
N VAL A 77 -5.34 -4.16 -1.76
CA VAL A 77 -5.51 -2.74 -2.09
C VAL A 77 -6.89 -2.53 -2.72
N LYS A 78 -7.74 -1.78 -2.05
CA LYS A 78 -9.12 -1.55 -2.47
C LYS A 78 -9.19 -0.51 -3.59
N THR A 79 -10.20 -0.63 -4.45
CA THR A 79 -10.49 0.37 -5.49
C THR A 79 -10.64 1.78 -4.93
N VAL A 80 -11.20 1.93 -3.72
CA VAL A 80 -11.34 3.23 -3.05
C VAL A 80 -9.98 3.91 -2.83
N THR A 81 -8.94 3.14 -2.49
CA THR A 81 -7.57 3.65 -2.31
C THR A 81 -7.01 4.17 -3.64
N LEU A 82 -7.26 3.45 -4.74
CA LEU A 82 -6.84 3.86 -6.08
C LEU A 82 -7.58 5.12 -6.54
N THR A 83 -8.90 5.16 -6.34
CA THR A 83 -9.74 6.31 -6.68
C THR A 83 -9.32 7.54 -5.89
N HIS A 84 -9.09 7.40 -4.59
CA HIS A 84 -8.63 8.49 -3.73
C HIS A 84 -7.27 9.04 -4.19
N ALA A 85 -6.29 8.17 -4.43
CA ALA A 85 -4.97 8.59 -4.92
C ALA A 85 -5.05 9.37 -6.24
N CYS A 86 -5.92 8.92 -7.17
CA CYS A 86 -6.17 9.60 -8.43
C CYS A 86 -6.94 10.92 -8.27
N ASN A 87 -7.93 10.99 -7.37
CA ASN A 87 -8.73 12.20 -7.14
C ASN A 87 -7.90 13.30 -6.48
N LYS A 88 -7.06 12.93 -5.51
CA LYS A 88 -6.11 13.83 -4.85
C LYS A 88 -5.15 14.47 -5.86
N LEU A 89 -4.66 13.68 -6.83
CA LEU A 89 -3.86 14.19 -7.93
C LEU A 89 -4.62 15.19 -8.83
N LYS A 90 -5.90 14.90 -9.10
CA LYS A 90 -6.75 15.77 -9.92
C LYS A 90 -7.28 17.01 -9.17
N GLY A 91 -6.96 17.16 -7.87
CA GLY A 91 -7.50 18.22 -7.03
C GLY A 91 -9.01 18.11 -6.78
N ILE A 92 -9.57 16.91 -6.96
CA ILE A 92 -10.99 16.64 -6.72
C ILE A 92 -11.13 16.28 -5.24
N SER A 93 -11.58 17.22 -4.41
CA SER A 93 -11.86 16.96 -3.00
C SER A 93 -13.11 16.08 -2.90
N THR A 94 -12.92 14.81 -2.58
CA THR A 94 -14.01 13.86 -2.30
C THR A 94 -14.46 14.02 -0.86
N LYS A 95 -15.78 14.15 -0.64
CA LYS A 95 -16.41 14.25 0.70
C LYS A 95 -16.04 13.10 1.66
N GLU A 96 -15.48 12.00 1.13
CA GLU A 96 -15.01 10.79 1.82
C GLU A 96 -13.74 10.98 2.67
N GLU A 97 -13.02 12.11 2.53
CA GLU A 97 -11.84 12.46 3.35
C GLU A 97 -12.14 12.38 4.86
N LYS A 98 -13.40 12.54 5.28
CA LYS A 98 -13.83 12.51 6.68
C LYS A 98 -14.14 11.12 7.25
N GLU A 99 -14.35 10.11 6.41
CA GLU A 99 -14.79 8.78 6.88
C GLU A 99 -13.62 7.81 7.13
N MET A 100 -12.56 7.85 6.30
CA MET A 100 -11.37 7.01 6.52
C MET A 100 -10.54 7.46 7.73
N GLU A 101 -10.51 8.77 8.05
CA GLU A 101 -9.88 9.26 9.29
C GLU A 101 -10.63 8.76 10.55
N LYS A 102 -11.90 8.37 10.40
CA LYS A 102 -12.72 7.79 11.47
C LYS A 102 -12.46 6.29 11.64
N THR A 103 -12.28 5.55 10.53
CA THR A 103 -12.01 4.10 10.57
C THR A 103 -10.60 3.78 11.08
N GLU A 104 -9.60 4.63 10.81
CA GLU A 104 -8.24 4.45 11.37
C GLU A 104 -8.13 4.79 12.86
N LYS A 105 -8.97 5.70 13.38
CA LYS A 105 -9.07 5.99 14.82
C LYS A 105 -9.82 4.89 15.59
N GLU A 106 -10.73 4.16 14.95
CA GLU A 106 -11.45 3.03 15.57
C GLU A 106 -10.61 1.74 15.63
N ASP A 107 -9.69 1.50 14.69
CA ASP A 107 -8.77 0.34 14.71
C ASP A 107 -7.66 0.50 15.77
N GLN A 108 -7.30 1.73 16.15
CA GLN A 108 -6.36 2.01 17.27
C GLN A 108 -7.04 2.05 18.65
N GLY A 109 -8.38 2.08 18.71
CA GLY A 109 -9.14 2.14 19.95
C GLY A 109 -9.51 0.78 20.57
N LYS A 110 -9.19 -0.34 19.89
CA LYS A 110 -9.56 -1.70 20.33
C LYS A 110 -8.42 -2.51 20.94
N GLU A 111 -7.24 -1.92 21.13
CA GLU A 111 -6.08 -2.56 21.77
C GLU A 111 -5.80 -1.88 23.13
N LYS A 112 -6.81 -1.86 24.00
CA LYS A 112 -6.68 -1.62 25.44
C LYS A 112 -7.39 -2.70 26.22
#